data_AF-A0A1Q3WVM9-F1
#
_entry.id   AF-A0A1Q3WVM9-F1
#
_cell.length_a   1.000
_cell.length_b   1.000
_cell.length_c   1.000
_cell.angle_alpha   90.00
_cell.angle_beta   90.00
_cell.angle_gamma   90.00
#
_symmetry.space_group_name_H-M   'P 1'
#
loop_
_entity.id
_entity.type
_entity.pdbx_description
1 polymer ?
#
loop_
_entity_poly.entity_id
_entity_poly.type
_entity_poly.pdbx_seq_one_letter_code
_entity_poly.pdbx_strand_id
1 'polypeptide(L)'
;MGLITYKIQFDSGIPPFSEIEHQFDVQTGLNLWITADINLPLLLSIKDVNDALRNDSEQVRTLLQERIDFRAKYPEPTFDDYEKLAGKRDDINKKLSPFVYVRSLFFNLPFYGISFKVEGNCILFEVEINQFYGVQSLLKTLITLGGTFVDEQYSVNYQKRWKKLKPWNDYKWFNRPKK
;
A
#
# COMPACT_ATOMS: atom_id res chain seq x y z
N MET A 1 -8.23 17.07 -13.13
CA MET A 1 -8.60 15.81 -12.44
C MET A 1 -7.95 15.87 -11.08
N GLY A 2 -8.72 15.75 -10.00
CA GLY A 2 -8.16 15.83 -8.64
C GLY A 2 -7.81 14.43 -8.13
N LEU A 3 -6.67 14.31 -7.49
CA LEU A 3 -6.19 13.08 -6.87
C LEU A 3 -6.31 13.25 -5.35
N ILE A 4 -6.87 12.26 -4.67
CA ILE A 4 -7.02 12.28 -3.21
C ILE A 4 -6.14 11.17 -2.66
N THR A 5 -5.33 11.52 -1.66
CA THR A 5 -4.46 10.56 -0.97
C THR A 5 -5.03 10.26 0.41
N TYR A 6 -5.09 8.99 0.78
CA TYR A 6 -5.40 8.57 2.14
C TYR A 6 -4.20 7.88 2.76
N LYS A 7 -4.08 8.06 4.08
CA LYS A 7 -3.08 7.37 4.91
C LYS A 7 -3.78 6.76 6.12
N ILE A 8 -3.75 5.43 6.19
CA ILE A 8 -4.32 4.65 7.30
C ILE A 8 -3.17 4.04 8.09
N GLN A 9 -3.13 4.32 9.41
CA GLN A 9 -2.13 3.81 10.34
C GLN A 9 -2.72 2.68 11.19
N PHE A 10 -1.89 1.69 11.52
CA PHE A 10 -2.24 0.59 12.41
C PHE A 10 -1.27 0.53 13.60
N ASP A 11 -1.81 0.54 14.82
CA ASP A 11 -0.96 0.55 16.02
C ASP A 11 -0.30 -0.81 16.27
N SER A 12 -0.97 -1.91 15.91
CA SER A 12 -0.50 -3.30 16.12
C SER A 12 0.14 -3.93 14.88
N GLY A 13 0.46 -3.13 13.86
CA GLY A 13 0.93 -3.62 12.55
C GLY A 13 -0.20 -3.80 11.54
N ILE A 14 0.18 -3.87 10.25
CA ILE A 14 -0.79 -4.00 9.16
C ILE A 14 -1.39 -5.42 9.17
N PRO A 15 -2.73 -5.56 9.12
CA PRO A 15 -3.37 -6.87 9.06
C PRO A 15 -2.94 -7.64 7.81
N PRO A 16 -2.81 -8.98 7.87
CA PRO A 16 -2.52 -9.80 6.70
C PRO A 16 -3.53 -9.55 5.57
N PHE A 17 -3.06 -9.61 4.32
CA PHE A 17 -3.96 -9.34 3.18
C PHE A 17 -5.18 -10.26 3.15
N SER A 18 -5.05 -11.53 3.52
CA SER A 18 -6.17 -12.47 3.60
C SER A 18 -7.29 -11.98 4.52
N GLU A 19 -6.95 -11.26 5.59
CA GLU A 19 -7.91 -10.67 6.52
C GLU A 19 -8.59 -9.43 5.91
N ILE A 20 -7.81 -8.59 5.22
CA ILE A 20 -8.33 -7.45 4.46
C ILE A 20 -9.30 -7.92 3.35
N GLU A 21 -8.92 -8.93 2.58
CA GLU A 21 -9.73 -9.54 1.54
C GLU A 21 -11.03 -10.11 2.10
N HIS A 22 -10.94 -10.93 3.16
CA HIS A 22 -12.11 -11.53 3.79
C HIS A 22 -13.09 -10.47 4.32
N GLN A 23 -12.59 -9.47 5.05
CA GLN A 23 -13.43 -8.41 5.59
C GLN A 23 -14.06 -7.55 4.49
N PHE A 24 -13.35 -7.33 3.38
CA PHE A 24 -13.87 -6.62 2.22
C PHE A 24 -15.01 -7.40 1.55
N ASP A 25 -14.86 -8.71 1.38
CA ASP A 25 -15.90 -9.59 0.84
C ASP A 25 -17.12 -9.63 1.76
N VAL A 26 -16.94 -9.84 3.07
CA VAL A 26 -18.06 -9.80 4.04
C VAL A 26 -18.85 -8.49 3.95
N GLN A 27 -18.16 -7.37 3.72
CA GLN A 27 -18.80 -6.07 3.61
C GLN A 27 -19.51 -5.84 2.27
N THR A 28 -18.94 -6.33 1.17
CA THR A 28 -19.32 -5.91 -0.18
C THR A 28 -19.86 -7.02 -1.08
N GLY A 29 -19.60 -8.28 -0.75
CA GLY A 29 -19.84 -9.45 -1.61
C GLY A 29 -18.95 -9.48 -2.86
N LEU A 30 -17.81 -8.78 -2.83
CA LEU A 30 -16.87 -8.69 -3.95
C LEU A 30 -15.49 -9.16 -3.51
N ASN A 31 -14.80 -9.84 -4.42
CA ASN A 31 -13.41 -10.21 -4.24
C ASN A 31 -12.49 -8.99 -4.36
N LEU A 32 -11.46 -8.97 -3.52
CA LEU A 32 -10.39 -8.00 -3.54
C LEU A 32 -9.09 -8.76 -3.83
N TRP A 33 -8.32 -8.34 -4.81
CA TRP A 33 -7.01 -8.94 -5.11
C TRP A 33 -5.88 -7.94 -4.84
N ILE A 34 -4.69 -8.44 -4.52
CA ILE A 34 -3.47 -7.65 -4.63
C ILE A 34 -2.75 -8.03 -5.90
N THR A 35 -2.31 -7.02 -6.64
CA THR A 35 -1.42 -7.22 -7.79
C THR A 35 -0.22 -6.31 -7.64
N ALA A 36 0.95 -6.83 -7.93
CA ALA A 36 2.21 -6.11 -7.90
C ALA A 36 2.73 -5.98 -9.33
N ASP A 37 3.01 -4.76 -9.76
CA ASP A 37 3.80 -4.55 -10.97
C ASP A 37 5.26 -4.70 -10.61
N ILE A 38 5.92 -5.65 -11.27
CA ILE A 38 7.29 -5.99 -10.96
C ILE A 38 8.23 -5.53 -12.09
N ASN A 39 9.30 -4.80 -11.74
CA ASN A 39 10.37 -4.48 -12.67
C ASN A 39 11.42 -5.60 -12.66
N LEU A 40 11.28 -6.59 -13.54
CA LEU A 40 12.24 -7.68 -13.71
C LEU A 40 12.79 -7.70 -15.14
N PRO A 41 14.11 -7.79 -15.34
CA PRO A 41 14.65 -8.12 -16.65
C PRO A 41 14.18 -9.54 -17.01
N LEU A 42 13.55 -9.67 -18.18
CA LEU A 42 12.96 -10.88 -18.78
C LEU A 42 13.32 -12.21 -18.07
N LEU A 43 12.49 -12.64 -17.11
CA LEU A 43 12.64 -13.94 -16.43
C LEU A 43 11.67 -14.95 -17.05
N LEU A 44 12.17 -16.16 -17.30
CA LEU A 44 11.47 -17.18 -18.10
C LEU A 44 10.55 -18.10 -17.26
N SER A 45 10.57 -18.02 -15.93
CA SER A 45 9.71 -18.82 -15.06
C SER A 45 9.34 -18.15 -13.73
N ILE A 46 8.22 -18.59 -13.12
CA ILE A 46 7.75 -18.15 -11.79
C ILE A 46 8.79 -18.44 -10.69
N LYS A 47 9.56 -19.53 -10.84
CA LYS A 47 10.61 -19.88 -9.89
C LYS A 47 11.73 -18.84 -9.91
N ASP A 48 12.16 -18.42 -11.10
CA ASP A 48 13.20 -17.40 -11.26
C ASP A 48 12.73 -16.04 -10.70
N VAL A 49 11.44 -15.71 -10.88
CA VAL A 49 10.80 -14.54 -10.29
C VAL A 49 10.86 -14.60 -8.76
N ASN A 50 10.46 -15.72 -8.15
CA ASN A 50 10.48 -15.89 -6.71
C ASN A 50 11.90 -15.85 -6.13
N ASP A 51 12.86 -16.49 -6.79
CA ASP A 51 14.26 -16.51 -6.35
C ASP A 51 14.90 -15.12 -6.47
N ALA A 52 14.60 -14.36 -7.53
CA ALA A 52 15.01 -12.96 -7.67
C ALA A 52 14.38 -12.07 -6.59
N LEU A 53 13.06 -12.13 -6.39
CA LEU A 53 12.39 -11.37 -5.33
C LEU A 53 12.95 -11.71 -3.94
N ARG A 54 13.27 -12.98 -3.67
CA ARG A 54 13.84 -13.42 -2.40
C ARG A 54 15.25 -12.87 -2.21
N ASN A 55 16.13 -13.05 -3.19
CA ASN A 55 17.51 -12.56 -3.12
C ASN A 55 17.57 -11.05 -2.90
N ASP A 56 16.69 -10.31 -3.58
CA ASP A 56 16.67 -8.86 -3.48
C ASP A 56 16.01 -8.39 -2.19
N SER A 57 15.04 -9.13 -1.63
CA SER A 57 14.55 -8.88 -0.27
C SER A 57 15.66 -9.02 0.78
N GLU A 58 16.58 -9.98 0.61
CA GLU A 58 17.72 -10.19 1.51
C GLU A 58 18.76 -9.08 1.36
N GLN A 59 19.06 -8.65 0.13
CA GLN A 59 19.98 -7.54 -0.13
C GLN A 59 19.42 -6.20 0.37
N VAL A 60 18.13 -5.92 0.12
CA VAL A 60 17.44 -4.73 0.63
C VAL A 60 17.40 -4.74 2.15
N ARG A 61 17.13 -5.89 2.78
CA ARG A 61 17.18 -6.03 4.24
C ARG A 61 18.57 -5.73 4.78
N THR A 62 19.62 -6.21 4.11
CA THR A 62 21.02 -5.97 4.49
C THR A 62 21.36 -4.48 4.38
N LEU A 63 21.01 -3.83 3.28
CA LEU A 63 21.24 -2.39 3.07
C LEU A 63 20.42 -1.53 4.04
N LEU A 64 19.20 -1.94 4.39
CA LEU A 64 18.40 -1.30 5.44
C LEU A 64 19.05 -1.45 6.81
N GLN A 65 19.57 -2.63 7.14
CA GLN A 65 20.30 -2.86 8.38
C GLN A 65 21.58 -2.01 8.45
N GLU A 66 22.37 -1.96 7.37
CA GLU A 66 23.55 -1.10 7.29
C GLU A 66 23.19 0.38 7.50
N ARG A 67 22.05 0.83 6.97
CA ARG A 67 21.54 2.19 7.17
C ARG A 67 21.12 2.43 8.64
N ILE A 68 20.52 1.44 9.30
CA ILE A 68 20.14 1.50 10.72
C ILE A 68 21.40 1.55 11.58
N ASP A 69 22.35 0.64 11.38
CA ASP A 69 23.60 0.55 12.12
C ASP A 69 24.45 1.81 11.93
N PHE A 70 24.45 2.36 10.72
CA PHE A 70 25.12 3.62 10.42
C PHE A 70 24.48 4.81 11.14
N ARG A 71 23.15 4.89 11.24
CA ARG A 71 22.47 5.92 12.06
C ARG A 71 22.71 5.76 13.55
N ALA A 72 22.75 4.53 14.05
CA ALA A 72 23.03 4.24 15.45
C ALA A 72 24.46 4.65 15.86
N LYS A 73 25.41 4.59 14.92
CA LYS A 73 26.81 4.98 15.14
C LYS A 73 27.04 6.49 15.22
N TYR A 74 26.11 7.30 14.70
CA TYR A 74 26.19 8.76 14.66
C TYR A 74 24.89 9.42 15.17
N PRO A 75 24.61 9.34 16.48
CA PRO A 75 23.36 9.86 17.06
C PRO A 75 23.28 11.40 17.02
N GLU A 76 24.41 12.11 17.03
CA GLU A 76 24.51 13.56 16.83
C GLU A 76 25.59 13.88 15.79
N PRO A 77 25.24 13.91 14.48
CA PRO A 77 26.21 14.10 13.42
C PRO A 77 26.67 15.56 13.33
N THR A 78 27.99 15.77 13.19
CA THR A 78 28.58 17.07 12.85
C THR A 78 28.34 17.42 11.38
N PHE A 79 28.61 18.66 10.97
CA PHE A 79 28.43 19.09 9.57
C PHE A 79 29.23 18.22 8.57
N ASP A 80 30.46 17.84 8.92
CA ASP A 80 31.30 16.94 8.10
C ASP A 80 30.75 15.51 8.07
N ASP A 81 30.04 15.08 9.12
CA ASP A 81 29.32 13.82 9.12
C ASP A 81 28.11 13.90 8.18
N TYR A 82 27.44 15.05 8.07
CA TYR A 82 26.30 15.27 7.17
C TYR A 82 26.67 15.14 5.68
N GLU A 83 27.83 15.64 5.25
CA GLU A 83 28.31 15.46 3.87
C GLU A 83 28.63 13.99 3.56
N LYS A 84 29.30 13.29 4.48
CA LYS A 84 29.56 11.85 4.37
C LYS A 84 28.26 11.03 4.40
N LEU A 85 27.27 11.46 5.21
CA LEU A 85 25.92 10.89 5.29
C LEU A 85 25.17 11.06 3.98
N ALA A 86 25.23 12.23 3.35
CA ALA A 86 24.61 12.51 2.06
C ALA A 86 25.24 11.67 0.93
N GLY A 87 26.57 11.63 0.85
CA GLY A 87 27.28 10.85 -0.16
C GLY A 87 27.00 9.34 -0.06
N LYS A 88 27.04 8.76 1.14
CA LYS A 88 26.68 7.34 1.34
C LYS A 88 25.21 7.05 1.08
N ARG A 89 24.31 7.97 1.46
CA ARG A 89 22.87 7.83 1.17
C ARG A 89 22.64 7.80 -0.34
N ASP A 90 23.30 8.67 -1.10
CA ASP A 90 23.16 8.72 -2.55
C ASP A 90 23.79 7.51 -3.23
N ASP A 91 24.89 6.98 -2.71
CA ASP A 91 25.47 5.72 -3.18
C ASP A 91 24.57 4.51 -2.90
N ILE A 92 23.97 4.42 -1.71
CA ILE A 92 23.00 3.38 -1.37
C ILE A 92 21.76 3.52 -2.26
N ASN A 93 21.24 4.73 -2.47
CA ASN A 93 20.10 4.98 -3.36
C ASN A 93 20.41 4.64 -4.82
N LYS A 94 21.62 4.93 -5.31
CA LYS A 94 22.07 4.53 -6.66
C LYS A 94 22.16 3.01 -6.79
N LYS A 95 22.71 2.34 -5.78
CA LYS A 95 22.77 0.86 -5.72
C LYS A 95 21.38 0.23 -5.63
N LEU A 96 20.42 0.89 -4.98
CA LEU A 96 19.03 0.44 -4.88
C LEU A 96 18.17 0.75 -6.11
N SER A 97 18.56 1.73 -6.95
CA SER A 97 17.76 2.18 -8.10
C SER A 97 17.42 1.10 -9.14
N PRO A 98 18.25 0.05 -9.37
CA PRO A 98 17.89 -1.08 -10.24
C PRO A 98 16.96 -2.10 -9.57
N PHE A 99 16.87 -2.10 -8.23
CA PHE A 99 16.37 -3.22 -7.42
C PHE A 99 15.04 -2.95 -6.70
N VAL A 100 14.25 -1.99 -7.19
CA VAL A 100 12.89 -1.77 -6.70
C VAL A 100 11.96 -2.66 -7.52
N TYR A 101 11.99 -3.97 -7.26
CA TYR A 101 11.23 -4.93 -8.04
C TYR A 101 9.75 -4.63 -7.97
N VAL A 102 9.17 -4.38 -6.80
CA VAL A 102 7.78 -3.91 -6.74
C VAL A 102 7.74 -2.43 -7.12
N ARG A 103 7.39 -2.16 -8.38
CA ARG A 103 7.21 -0.80 -8.91
C ARG A 103 5.95 -0.16 -8.34
N SER A 104 4.88 -0.92 -8.23
CA SER A 104 3.59 -0.46 -7.70
C SER A 104 2.77 -1.64 -7.18
N LEU A 105 1.97 -1.39 -6.14
CA LEU A 105 0.98 -2.34 -5.64
C LEU A 105 -0.42 -1.80 -5.91
N PHE A 106 -1.34 -2.70 -6.25
CA PHE A 106 -2.73 -2.37 -6.51
C PHE A 106 -3.65 -3.26 -5.70
N PHE A 107 -4.63 -2.64 -5.05
CA PHE A 107 -5.86 -3.32 -4.65
C PHE A 107 -6.77 -3.39 -5.88
N ASN A 108 -6.92 -4.57 -6.45
CA ASN A 108 -7.72 -4.80 -7.63
C ASN A 108 -9.13 -5.23 -7.26
N LEU A 109 -10.09 -4.54 -7.87
CA LEU A 109 -11.52 -4.83 -7.83
C LEU A 109 -11.99 -5.13 -9.26
N PRO A 110 -13.17 -5.75 -9.46
CA PRO A 110 -13.66 -6.08 -10.80
C PRO A 110 -13.79 -4.90 -11.78
N PHE A 111 -13.76 -3.65 -11.29
CA PHE A 111 -14.02 -2.45 -12.08
C PHE A 111 -12.80 -1.53 -12.24
N TYR A 112 -11.84 -1.56 -11.31
CA TYR A 112 -10.61 -0.74 -11.33
C TYR A 112 -9.63 -1.19 -10.24
N GLY A 113 -8.37 -0.79 -10.39
CA GLY A 113 -7.32 -0.93 -9.38
C GLY A 113 -7.11 0.36 -8.57
N ILE A 114 -6.76 0.23 -7.29
CA ILE A 114 -6.38 1.33 -6.40
C ILE A 114 -4.90 1.16 -6.05
N SER A 115 -4.07 2.09 -6.53
CA SER A 115 -2.63 2.08 -6.24
C SER A 115 -2.37 2.36 -4.76
N PHE A 116 -1.52 1.56 -4.13
CA PHE A 116 -1.14 1.73 -2.74
C PHE A 116 0.35 1.46 -2.50
N LYS A 117 0.84 1.96 -1.37
CA LYS A 117 2.16 1.69 -0.84
C LYS A 117 2.08 1.45 0.67
N VAL A 118 3.04 0.71 1.19
CA VAL A 118 3.18 0.41 2.61
C VAL A 118 4.39 1.17 3.15
N GLU A 119 4.18 1.96 4.21
CA GLU A 119 5.23 2.73 4.88
C GLU A 119 5.18 2.43 6.39
N GLY A 120 6.01 1.50 6.85
CA GLY A 120 5.94 1.00 8.23
C GLY A 120 4.58 0.36 8.50
N ASN A 121 3.88 0.83 9.53
CA ASN A 121 2.52 0.38 9.86
C ASN A 121 1.42 1.21 9.16
N CYS A 122 1.74 1.89 8.06
CA CYS A 122 0.78 2.68 7.31
C CYS A 122 0.52 2.09 5.93
N ILE A 123 -0.74 2.12 5.50
CA ILE A 123 -1.14 1.94 4.11
C ILE A 123 -1.48 3.31 3.54
N LEU A 124 -0.79 3.71 2.48
CA LEU A 124 -1.09 4.93 1.74
C LEU A 124 -1.64 4.55 0.36
N PHE A 125 -2.71 5.18 -0.06
CA PHE A 125 -3.25 4.96 -1.40
C PHE A 125 -3.80 6.24 -2.02
N GLU A 126 -3.65 6.28 -3.34
CA GLU A 126 -4.03 7.40 -4.18
C GLU A 126 -5.22 7.00 -5.02
N VAL A 127 -6.24 7.87 -5.06
CA VAL A 127 -7.49 7.58 -5.74
C VAL A 127 -7.95 8.73 -6.61
N GLU A 128 -8.58 8.35 -7.70
CA GLU A 128 -9.31 9.27 -8.56
C GLU A 128 -10.71 9.54 -8.00
N ILE A 129 -11.24 10.74 -8.24
CA ILE A 129 -12.53 11.21 -7.68
C ILE A 129 -13.73 10.33 -8.09
N ASN A 130 -13.64 9.65 -9.24
CA ASN A 130 -14.66 8.77 -9.80
C ASN A 130 -14.69 7.36 -9.16
N GLN A 131 -13.67 6.96 -8.39
CA GLN A 131 -13.54 5.60 -7.82
C GLN A 131 -14.27 5.44 -6.47
N PHE A 132 -15.53 5.87 -6.38
CA PHE A 132 -16.15 6.09 -5.07
C PHE A 132 -16.43 4.82 -4.25
N TYR A 133 -17.10 3.80 -4.83
CA TYR A 133 -17.59 2.67 -4.04
C TYR A 133 -16.48 1.78 -3.45
N GLY A 134 -15.52 1.35 -4.28
CA GLY A 134 -14.42 0.48 -3.89
C GLY A 134 -13.51 1.15 -2.87
N VAL A 135 -13.19 2.41 -3.08
CA VAL A 135 -12.38 3.22 -2.16
C VAL A 135 -13.05 3.39 -0.80
N GLN A 136 -14.32 3.76 -0.78
CA GLN A 136 -15.07 3.91 0.48
C GLN A 136 -15.18 2.57 1.22
N SER A 137 -15.35 1.48 0.46
CA SER A 137 -15.43 0.14 1.02
C SER A 137 -14.09 -0.33 1.59
N LEU A 138 -12.99 -0.04 0.89
CA LEU A 138 -11.63 -0.36 1.33
C LEU A 138 -11.27 0.45 2.58
N LEU A 139 -11.55 1.75 2.60
CA LEU A 139 -11.35 2.59 3.78
C LEU A 139 -12.11 2.04 4.99
N LYS A 140 -13.40 1.72 4.83
CA LYS A 140 -14.20 1.13 5.91
C LYS A 140 -13.61 -0.21 6.39
N THR A 141 -13.14 -1.03 5.47
CA THR A 141 -12.49 -2.32 5.75
C THR A 141 -11.25 -2.13 6.62
N LEU A 142 -10.31 -1.28 6.16
CA LEU A 142 -9.06 -1.02 6.88
C LEU A 142 -9.30 -0.44 8.28
N ILE A 143 -10.29 0.44 8.42
CA ILE A 143 -10.66 1.03 9.72
C ILE A 143 -11.33 0.00 10.63
N THR A 144 -12.15 -0.90 10.08
CA THR A 144 -12.77 -1.99 10.85
C THR A 144 -11.72 -2.95 11.40
N LEU A 145 -10.63 -3.15 10.66
CA LEU A 145 -9.47 -3.96 11.08
C LEU A 145 -8.50 -3.21 12.01
N GLY A 146 -8.94 -2.13 12.64
CA GLY A 146 -8.15 -1.38 13.63
C GLY A 146 -7.28 -0.26 13.05
N GLY A 147 -7.46 0.08 11.77
CA GLY A 147 -6.80 1.23 11.16
C GLY A 147 -7.39 2.56 11.65
N THR A 148 -6.57 3.61 11.64
CA THR A 148 -6.98 4.99 11.93
C THR A 148 -6.48 5.93 10.84
N PHE A 149 -7.25 7.00 10.56
CA PHE A 149 -6.77 8.05 9.66
C PHE A 149 -5.67 8.86 10.34
N VAL A 150 -4.56 9.10 9.64
CA VAL A 150 -3.52 10.01 10.14
C VAL A 150 -3.98 11.47 10.09
N ASP A 151 -4.87 11.82 9.16
CA ASP A 151 -5.48 13.14 9.08
C ASP A 151 -6.92 13.10 9.60
N GLU A 152 -7.14 13.78 10.73
CA GLU A 152 -8.40 13.77 11.48
C GLU A 152 -9.60 14.27 10.66
N GLN A 153 -9.38 15.13 9.65
CA GLN A 153 -10.46 15.69 8.83
C GLN A 153 -11.22 14.63 8.01
N TYR A 154 -10.54 13.52 7.68
CA TYR A 154 -11.15 12.43 6.93
C TYR A 154 -11.98 11.49 7.81
N SER A 155 -11.68 11.39 9.11
CA SER A 155 -12.36 10.47 10.04
C SER A 155 -13.86 10.74 10.17
N VAL A 156 -14.26 12.01 10.32
CA VAL A 156 -15.65 12.41 10.60
C VAL A 156 -16.54 12.35 9.35
N ASN A 157 -16.01 12.75 8.19
CA ASN A 157 -16.78 12.84 6.95
C ASN A 157 -17.12 11.46 6.37
N TYR A 158 -16.23 10.47 6.55
CA TYR A 158 -16.36 9.16 5.91
C TYR A 158 -17.31 8.23 6.67
N GLN A 159 -17.36 8.32 8.00
CA GLN A 159 -18.31 7.55 8.82
C GLN A 159 -19.78 7.76 8.38
N LYS A 160 -20.16 8.97 7.93
CA LYS A 160 -21.51 9.24 7.41
C LYS A 160 -21.77 8.56 6.05
N ARG A 161 -20.76 8.47 5.19
CA ARG A 161 -20.86 7.81 3.87
C ARG A 161 -20.92 6.29 4.01
N TRP A 162 -20.17 5.73 4.95
CA TRP A 162 -20.11 4.30 5.24
C TRP A 162 -21.42 3.68 5.70
N LYS A 163 -22.26 4.44 6.41
CA LYS A 163 -23.61 4.00 6.81
C LYS A 163 -24.54 3.69 5.62
N LYS A 164 -24.19 4.17 4.42
CA LYS A 164 -24.94 3.93 3.18
C LYS A 164 -24.30 2.86 2.29
N LEU A 165 -23.15 2.30 2.69
CA LEU A 165 -22.53 1.18 1.98
C LEU A 165 -23.33 -0.09 2.26
N LYS A 166 -23.75 -0.75 1.19
CA LYS A 166 -24.43 -2.04 1.19
C LYS A 166 -23.57 -3.03 0.40
N PRO A 167 -23.81 -4.35 0.52
CA PRO A 167 -23.31 -5.31 -0.45
C PRO A 167 -23.61 -4.87 -1.89
N TRP A 168 -22.70 -5.14 -2.81
CA TRP A 168 -22.76 -4.67 -4.20
C TRP A 168 -24.05 -5.12 -4.88
N ASN A 169 -24.45 -6.37 -4.65
CA ASN A 169 -25.65 -6.98 -5.23
C ASN A 169 -26.96 -6.40 -4.66
N ASP A 170 -26.92 -5.60 -3.60
CA ASP A 170 -28.12 -4.99 -3.00
C ASP A 170 -28.46 -3.61 -3.59
N TYR A 171 -27.60 -3.07 -4.46
CA TYR A 171 -27.85 -1.77 -5.07
C TYR A 171 -28.90 -1.85 -6.18
N LYS A 172 -29.96 -1.04 -6.06
CA LYS A 172 -31.07 -0.99 -7.02
C LYS A 172 -30.66 -0.75 -8.47
N TRP A 173 -29.58 0.01 -8.71
CA TRP A 173 -29.10 0.30 -10.06
C TRP A 173 -28.35 -0.88 -10.70
N PHE A 174 -27.78 -1.78 -9.90
CA PHE A 174 -27.18 -3.04 -10.37
C PHE A 174 -28.27 -4.06 -10.74
N ASN A 175 -29.35 -4.12 -9.96
CA ASN A 175 -30.51 -4.98 -10.21
C ASN A 175 -31.56 -4.37 -11.16
N ARG A 176 -31.22 -3.34 -11.93
CA ARG A 176 -32.16 -2.80 -12.92
C ARG A 176 -32.34 -3.85 -14.03
N PRO A 177 -33.59 -4.17 -14.43
CA PRO A 177 -33.81 -5.04 -15.57
C PRO A 177 -33.17 -4.41 -16.80
N LYS A 178 -32.25 -5.15 -17.44
CA LYS A 178 -31.67 -4.77 -18.72
C LYS A 178 -32.79 -4.86 -19.75
N LYS A 179 -33.13 -3.71 -20.36
CA LYS A 179 -34.08 -3.64 -21.46
C LYS A 179 -33.41 -4.09 -22.76
#